data_AF-A0A498H7Q1-F1
#
_entry.id   AF-A0A498H7Q1-F1
#
_cell.length_a   1.000
_cell.length_b   1.000
_cell.length_c   1.000
_cell.angle_alpha   90.00
_cell.angle_beta   90.00
_cell.angle_gamma   90.00
#
_symmetry.space_group_name_H-M   'P 1'
#
loop_
_entity.id
_entity.type
_entity.pdbx_description
1 polymer ?
#
loop_
_entity_poly.entity_id
_entity_poly.type
_entity_poly.pdbx_seq_one_letter_code
_entity_poly.pdbx_strand_id
1 'polypeptide(L)'
;TLKLKSQMSCNIPRQVAGCYKTLHKQKKAKWQKVQFSPSSMTFSYKRDFAISENMVKITTINGRKAYSILNYDYAKQYFDGSWKYQASKVVKHKDGDYY
;
A
#
# COMPACT_ATOMS: atom_id res chain seq x y z
N THR A 1 -13.96 14.45 -5.52
CA THR A 1 -12.96 13.65 -4.78
C THR A 1 -12.94 12.24 -5.34
N LEU A 2 -11.76 11.68 -5.66
CA LEU A 2 -11.64 10.31 -6.19
C LEU A 2 -11.91 9.31 -5.05
N LYS A 3 -12.99 8.51 -5.14
CA LYS A 3 -13.37 7.47 -4.16
C LYS A 3 -12.50 6.22 -4.30
N LEU A 4 -11.18 6.38 -4.09
CA LEU A 4 -10.21 5.29 -4.26
C LEU A 4 -10.21 4.34 -3.06
N LYS A 5 -10.04 3.05 -3.33
CA LYS A 5 -9.70 2.07 -2.28
C LYS A 5 -8.36 2.47 -1.67
N SER A 6 -8.20 2.31 -0.35
CA SER A 6 -6.99 2.72 0.37
C SER A 6 -5.67 2.26 -0.30
N GLN A 7 -5.60 1.01 -0.76
CA GLN A 7 -4.40 0.50 -1.46
C GLN A 7 -4.06 1.29 -2.74
N MET A 8 -5.06 1.79 -3.46
CA MET A 8 -4.82 2.62 -4.64
C MET A 8 -4.30 4.00 -4.24
N SER A 9 -4.76 4.56 -3.12
CA SER A 9 -4.26 5.82 -2.56
C SER A 9 -2.81 5.69 -2.09
N CYS A 10 -2.45 4.60 -1.41
CA CYS A 10 -1.08 4.31 -0.96
C CYS A 10 -0.09 4.13 -2.13
N ASN A 11 -0.57 3.76 -3.31
CA ASN A 11 0.27 3.62 -4.49
C ASN A 11 0.72 4.97 -5.08
N ILE A 12 -0.02 6.05 -4.83
CA ILE A 12 0.29 7.37 -5.39
C ILE A 12 1.63 7.90 -4.83
N PRO A 13 1.84 7.99 -3.50
CA PRO A 13 3.13 8.44 -2.95
C PRO A 13 4.33 7.61 -3.44
N ARG A 14 4.15 6.29 -3.64
CA ARG A 14 5.22 5.41 -4.13
C ARG A 14 5.62 5.74 -5.56
N GLN A 15 4.66 5.99 -6.45
CA GLN A 15 4.93 6.38 -7.83
C GLN A 15 5.62 7.74 -7.90
N VAL A 16 5.19 8.70 -7.08
CA VAL A 16 5.85 9.99 -6.95
C VAL A 16 7.29 9.81 -6.46
N ALA A 17 7.52 9.07 -5.38
CA ALA A 17 8.86 8.80 -4.86
C ALA A 17 9.75 8.05 -5.87
N GLY A 18 9.20 7.08 -6.61
CA GLY A 18 9.89 6.35 -7.67
C GLY A 18 10.30 7.24 -8.84
N CYS A 19 9.43 8.17 -9.24
CA CYS A 19 9.74 9.17 -10.26
C CYS A 19 10.95 10.03 -9.84
N TYR A 20 10.93 10.58 -8.62
CA TYR A 20 12.05 11.38 -8.11
C TYR A 20 13.34 10.57 -7.91
N LYS A 21 13.26 9.30 -7.49
CA LYS A 21 14.42 8.40 -7.42
C LYS A 21 15.07 8.20 -8.78
N THR A 22 14.27 8.04 -9.84
CA THR A 22 14.77 7.91 -11.21
C THR A 22 15.41 9.21 -11.70
N LEU A 23 14.77 10.36 -11.49
CA LEU A 23 15.33 11.67 -11.82
C LEU A 23 16.68 11.90 -11.13
N HIS A 24 16.77 11.56 -9.84
CA HIS A 24 18.02 11.65 -9.09
C HIS A 24 19.13 10.76 -9.66
N LYS A 25 18.81 9.51 -10.03
CA LYS A 25 19.77 8.56 -10.62
C LYS A 25 20.31 9.03 -11.98
N GLN A 26 19.52 9.79 -12.74
CA GLN A 26 19.92 10.24 -14.07
C GLN A 26 21.03 11.31 -14.05
N LYS A 27 21.43 11.85 -12.87
CA LYS A 27 22.54 12.81 -12.60
C LYS A 27 22.60 14.09 -13.47
N LYS A 28 21.78 14.20 -14.51
CA LYS A 28 21.71 15.29 -15.49
C LYS A 28 20.47 16.16 -15.31
N ALA A 29 19.52 15.75 -14.47
CA ALA A 29 18.33 16.53 -14.18
C ALA A 29 18.61 17.45 -12.98
N LYS A 30 18.63 18.77 -13.19
CA LYS A 30 18.45 19.73 -12.10
C LYS A 30 17.14 19.39 -11.38
N TRP A 31 17.09 19.60 -10.06
CA TRP A 31 15.85 19.41 -9.29
C TRP A 31 14.71 20.17 -9.96
N GLN A 32 13.65 19.45 -10.32
CA GLN A 32 12.50 20.01 -11.02
C GLN A 32 11.22 19.47 -10.40
N LYS A 33 10.23 20.36 -10.24
CA LYS A 33 8.91 19.99 -9.74
C LYS A 33 8.14 19.27 -10.84
N VAL A 34 7.90 17.98 -10.66
CA VAL A 34 7.10 17.18 -11.61
C VAL A 34 5.61 17.42 -11.36
N GLN A 35 4.87 17.76 -12.41
CA GLN A 35 3.41 17.83 -12.39
C GLN A 35 2.83 16.48 -12.79
N PHE A 36 1.96 15.93 -11.94
CA PHE A 36 1.31 14.66 -12.20
C PHE A 36 -0.17 14.87 -12.52
N SER A 37 -0.62 14.37 -13.67
CA SER A 37 -2.04 14.31 -13.99
C SER A 37 -2.66 13.02 -13.44
N PRO A 38 -4.00 12.96 -13.24
CA PRO A 38 -4.67 11.72 -12.90
C PRO A 38 -4.43 10.58 -13.91
N SER A 39 -4.24 10.91 -15.20
CA SER A 39 -3.92 9.95 -16.27
C SER A 39 -2.47 9.45 -16.24
N SER A 40 -1.55 10.21 -15.63
CA SER A 40 -0.14 9.80 -15.49
C SER A 40 0.07 8.77 -14.38
N MET A 41 -0.92 8.58 -13.51
CA MET A 41 -0.82 7.71 -12.35
C MET A 41 -1.44 6.34 -12.63
N THR A 42 -0.66 5.28 -12.41
CA THR A 42 -1.18 3.92 -12.48
C THR A 42 -1.84 3.56 -11.15
N PHE A 43 -3.17 3.53 -11.09
CA PHE A 43 -3.86 3.03 -9.89
C PHE A 43 -3.77 1.52 -9.82
N SER A 44 -3.44 0.97 -8.65
CA SER A 44 -3.21 -0.47 -8.52
C SER A 44 -3.75 -0.99 -7.22
N TYR A 45 -4.45 -2.12 -7.33
CA TYR A 45 -5.09 -2.80 -6.22
C TYR A 45 -4.42 -4.16 -6.00
N LYS A 46 -4.25 -4.57 -4.74
CA LYS A 46 -3.46 -5.75 -4.31
C LYS A 46 -1.97 -5.71 -4.67
N ARG A 47 -1.50 -4.54 -5.14
CA ARG A 47 -0.08 -4.35 -5.51
C ARG A 47 0.74 -3.92 -4.30
N ASP A 48 0.23 -3.03 -3.47
CA ASP A 48 0.93 -2.47 -2.31
C ASP A 48 1.22 -3.53 -1.24
N PHE A 49 0.20 -4.30 -0.92
CA PHE A 49 0.34 -5.50 -0.12
C PHE A 49 -0.72 -6.54 -0.52
N ALA A 50 -0.44 -7.80 -0.24
CA ALA A 50 -1.41 -8.89 -0.29
C ALA A 50 -1.23 -9.76 0.94
N ILE A 51 -2.35 -10.13 1.56
CA ILE A 51 -2.38 -11.00 2.73
C ILE A 51 -3.16 -12.24 2.32
N SER A 52 -2.60 -13.40 2.60
CA SER A 52 -3.26 -14.70 2.57
C SER A 52 -3.05 -15.38 3.91
N GLU A 53 -3.71 -16.52 4.14
CA GLU A 53 -3.65 -17.24 5.43
C GLU A 53 -2.22 -17.39 5.97
N ASN A 54 -1.27 -17.76 5.13
CA ASN A 54 0.09 -18.09 5.59
C ASN A 54 1.16 -17.08 5.14
N MET A 55 0.77 -15.99 4.46
CA MET A 55 1.76 -15.10 3.84
C MET A 55 1.30 -13.65 3.73
N VAL A 56 2.23 -12.74 3.99
CA VAL A 56 2.15 -11.32 3.69
C VAL A 56 3.15 -10.99 2.58
N LYS A 57 2.67 -10.39 1.49
CA LYS A 57 3.52 -9.84 0.42
C LYS A 57 3.45 -8.33 0.49
N ILE A 58 4.58 -7.64 0.66
CA ILE A 58 4.67 -6.18 0.76
C ILE A 58 5.53 -5.65 -0.39
N THR A 59 5.04 -4.64 -1.09
CA THR A 59 5.80 -3.96 -2.15
C THR A 59 6.60 -2.80 -1.56
N THR A 60 7.92 -2.94 -1.58
CA THR A 60 8.87 -1.94 -1.10
C THR A 60 9.51 -1.16 -2.25
N ILE A 61 10.29 -0.12 -1.95
CA ILE A 61 11.11 0.60 -2.93
C ILE A 61 12.18 -0.26 -3.62
N ASN A 62 12.44 -1.46 -3.09
CA ASN A 62 13.42 -2.43 -3.58
C ASN A 62 12.74 -3.69 -4.13
N GLY A 63 11.44 -3.61 -4.48
CA GLY A 63 10.68 -4.72 -5.02
C GLY A 63 9.73 -5.37 -4.02
N ARG A 64 9.00 -6.38 -4.48
CA ARG A 64 8.02 -7.11 -3.68
C ARG A 64 8.71 -8.16 -2.83
N LYS A 65 8.52 -8.09 -1.52
CA LYS A 65 9.01 -9.08 -0.55
C LYS A 65 7.84 -9.91 -0.03
N ALA A 66 8.09 -11.20 0.16
CA ALA A 66 7.13 -12.13 0.75
C ALA A 66 7.63 -12.55 2.13
N TYR A 67 6.72 -12.59 3.10
CA TYR A 67 6.98 -12.93 4.49
C TYR A 67 5.95 -13.98 4.89
N SER A 68 6.42 -15.11 5.41
CA SER A 68 5.55 -16.08 6.08
C SER A 68 4.99 -15.44 7.35
N ILE A 69 3.70 -15.64 7.59
CA ILE A 69 3.06 -15.25 8.85
C ILE A 69 2.65 -16.51 9.59
N LEU A 70 2.86 -16.48 10.91
CA LEU A 70 2.34 -17.50 11.80
C LEU A 70 0.84 -17.22 11.97
N ASN A 71 0.01 -18.17 11.54
CA ASN A 71 -1.43 -18.02 11.63
C ASN A 71 -1.99 -18.91 12.75
N TYR A 72 -2.97 -18.39 13.47
CA TYR A 72 -3.63 -19.10 14.55
C TYR A 72 -5.01 -19.57 14.08
N ASP A 73 -5.53 -20.63 14.69
CA ASP A 73 -6.83 -21.20 14.28
C ASP A 73 -7.97 -20.16 14.34
N TYR A 74 -7.95 -19.26 15.32
CA TYR A 74 -8.95 -18.20 15.43
C TYR A 74 -8.89 -17.19 14.27
N ALA A 75 -7.75 -17.03 13.61
CA ALA A 75 -7.58 -16.05 12.53
C ALA A 75 -7.98 -16.60 11.15
N LYS A 76 -8.16 -17.93 11.02
CA LYS A 76 -8.66 -18.58 9.78
C LYS A 76 -10.01 -18.02 9.31
N GLN A 77 -10.87 -17.61 10.24
CA GLN A 77 -12.17 -17.00 9.93
C GLN A 77 -12.05 -15.72 9.09
N TYR A 78 -10.91 -15.02 9.14
CA TYR A 78 -10.68 -13.81 8.35
C TYR A 78 -10.16 -14.11 6.93
N PHE A 79 -9.96 -15.38 6.58
CA PHE A 79 -9.46 -15.81 5.27
C PHE A 79 -10.47 -16.65 4.46
N ASP A 80 -11.66 -16.90 5.01
CA ASP A 80 -12.75 -17.65 4.38
C ASP A 80 -13.42 -16.94 3.17
N GLY A 81 -13.01 -15.69 2.89
CA GLY A 81 -13.55 -14.87 1.81
C GLY A 81 -14.76 -14.00 2.20
N SER A 82 -15.31 -14.16 3.41
CA SER A 82 -16.37 -13.29 3.95
C SER A 82 -15.83 -11.92 4.36
N TRP A 83 -14.54 -11.83 4.70
CA TRP A 83 -13.87 -10.60 5.11
C TRP A 83 -13.10 -9.93 3.96
N LYS A 84 -13.12 -8.59 3.94
CA LYS A 84 -12.30 -7.77 3.04
C LYS A 84 -11.34 -6.92 3.86
N TYR A 85 -10.05 -7.23 3.79
CA TYR A 85 -9.00 -6.39 4.36
C TYR A 85 -9.02 -4.98 3.74
N GLN A 86 -9.29 -3.96 4.56
CA GLN A 86 -9.26 -2.55 4.19
C GLN A 86 -8.17 -1.79 4.98
N ALA A 87 -8.06 -0.48 4.77
CA ALA A 87 -7.20 0.34 5.62
C ALA A 87 -7.71 0.29 7.06
N SER A 88 -6.80 -0.03 7.98
CA SER A 88 -6.99 0.28 9.39
C SER A 88 -7.11 1.79 9.53
N LYS A 89 -8.26 2.26 10.02
CA LYS A 89 -8.40 3.64 10.47
C LYS A 89 -8.25 3.59 11.98
N VAL A 90 -7.25 4.30 12.50
CA VAL A 90 -7.12 4.48 13.94
C VAL A 90 -8.36 5.22 14.43
N VAL A 91 -9.16 4.57 15.27
CA VAL A 91 -10.38 5.13 15.84
C VAL A 91 -10.31 5.08 17.36
N LYS A 92 -10.83 6.12 18.00
CA LYS A 92 -10.96 6.13 19.46
C LYS A 92 -12.05 5.14 19.85
N HIS A 93 -11.68 4.10 20.59
CA HIS A 93 -12.60 3.10 21.09
C HIS A 93 -13.32 3.58 22.36
N LYS A 94 -14.37 2.84 22.75
CA LYS A 94 -15.22 3.18 23.90
C LYS A 94 -14.49 3.11 25.24
N ASP A 95 -13.44 2.30 25.32
CA ASP A 95 -12.50 2.19 26.44
C ASP A 95 -11.51 3.36 26.52
N GLY A 96 -11.46 4.23 25.50
CA GLY A 96 -10.64 5.43 25.48
C GLY A 96 -9.33 5.30 24.70
N ASP A 97 -8.96 4.09 24.28
CA ASP A 97 -7.73 3.83 23.54
C ASP A 97 -7.90 4.03 22.02
N TYR A 98 -6.77 4.06 21.31
CA TYR A 98 -6.72 4.20 19.85
C TYR A 98 -6.15 2.94 19.21
N TYR A 99 -6.91 2.30 18.32
CA TYR A 99 -6.46 1.19 17.47
C TYR A 99 -6.93 1.36 16.03
#